data_AF-A0A3C1RNZ0-F1
#
_entry.id   AF-A0A3C1RNZ0-F1
#
_cell.length_a   1.000
_cell.length_b   1.000
_cell.length_c   1.000
_cell.angle_alpha   90.00
_cell.angle_beta   90.00
_cell.angle_gamma   90.00
#
_symmetry.space_group_name_H-M   'P 1'
#
loop_
_entity.id
_entity.type
_entity.pdbx_description
1 polymer ?
#
loop_
_entity_poly.entity_id
_entity_poly.type
_entity_poly.pdbx_seq_one_letter_code
_entity_poly.pdbx_strand_id
1 'polypeptide(L)'
;MSDTPSSQPSEASTTEANSDRGAKTRQLLGMKGASSGETSIWKIRLQLMKPITWIPLIWGVVCGAASSGHFSWSVEDVLKVATCMLMSGPLMTGYTQTMNDFYDRELDAINEPYRPIPSGVISIPQVVTQILLLLGLGIGISYLLDT
;
A
#
# COMPACT_ATOMS: atom_id res chain seq x y z
N MET A 1 8.47 19.27 -55.81
CA MET A 1 8.42 17.98 -55.10
C MET A 1 8.38 18.33 -53.62
N SER A 2 7.34 17.85 -52.94
CA SER A 2 6.97 18.23 -51.58
C SER A 2 7.85 17.55 -50.54
N ASP A 3 8.68 18.34 -49.84
CA ASP A 3 9.34 17.91 -48.62
C ASP A 3 8.28 17.76 -47.52
N THR A 4 8.05 16.52 -47.11
CA THR A 4 7.19 16.20 -45.98
C THR A 4 8.05 16.27 -44.71
N PRO A 5 7.73 17.12 -43.70
CA PRO A 5 8.49 17.11 -42.46
C PRO A 5 8.13 15.84 -41.68
N SER A 6 9.11 14.97 -41.48
CA SER A 6 9.02 13.81 -40.59
C SER A 6 8.79 14.30 -39.16
N SER A 7 7.61 14.00 -38.60
CA SER A 7 7.27 14.27 -37.20
C SER A 7 7.92 13.23 -36.30
N GLN A 8 9.14 13.52 -35.82
CA GLN A 8 9.72 12.76 -34.71
C GLN A 8 8.93 13.05 -33.42
N PRO A 9 8.51 12.04 -32.64
CA PRO A 9 7.96 12.26 -31.31
C PRO A 9 9.06 12.81 -30.40
N SER A 10 8.86 14.00 -29.85
CA SER A 10 9.81 14.70 -28.98
C SER A 10 10.17 13.87 -27.74
N GLU A 11 11.46 13.58 -27.53
CA GLU A 11 11.99 12.87 -26.35
C GLU A 11 11.61 13.53 -25.01
N ALA A 12 11.25 14.82 -25.03
CA ALA A 12 10.81 15.56 -23.85
C ALA A 12 9.48 15.04 -23.28
N SER A 13 8.51 14.70 -24.14
CA SER A 13 7.19 14.21 -23.68
C SER A 13 7.27 12.80 -23.10
N THR A 14 8.20 11.98 -23.58
CA THR A 14 8.47 10.64 -23.04
C THR A 14 9.11 10.70 -21.65
N THR A 15 9.99 11.68 -21.42
CA THR A 15 10.70 11.86 -20.15
C THR A 15 9.77 12.39 -19.05
N GLU A 16 8.90 13.36 -19.39
CA GLU A 16 7.86 13.87 -18.48
C GLU A 16 6.81 12.80 -18.13
N ALA A 17 6.38 12.00 -19.11
CA ALA A 17 5.43 10.91 -18.86
C ALA A 17 6.00 9.82 -17.94
N ASN A 18 7.30 9.51 -18.05
CA ASN A 18 7.96 8.53 -17.19
C ASN A 18 8.18 9.05 -15.76
N SER A 19 8.53 10.34 -15.60
CA SER A 19 8.71 10.94 -14.27
C SER A 19 7.39 11.02 -13.50
N ASP A 20 6.30 11.41 -14.17
CA ASP A 20 4.96 11.49 -13.57
C ASP A 20 4.41 10.10 -13.19
N ARG A 21 4.69 9.07 -14.01
CA ARG A 21 4.35 7.67 -13.69
C ARG A 21 5.14 7.13 -12.49
N GLY A 22 6.42 7.49 -12.38
CA GLY A 22 7.27 7.17 -11.23
C GLY A 22 6.75 7.81 -9.94
N ALA A 23 6.36 9.09 -10.00
CA ALA A 23 5.79 9.81 -8.86
C ALA A 23 4.48 9.17 -8.35
N LYS A 24 3.56 8.80 -9.25
CA LYS A 24 2.30 8.13 -8.89
C LYS A 24 2.51 6.76 -8.25
N THR A 25 3.47 5.97 -8.76
CA THR A 25 3.81 4.67 -8.17
C THR A 25 4.36 4.83 -6.75
N ARG A 26 5.27 5.78 -6.55
CA ARG A 26 5.82 6.09 -5.23
C ARG A 26 4.73 6.54 -4.25
N GLN A 27 3.73 7.28 -4.73
CA GLN A 27 2.55 7.66 -3.93
C GLN A 27 1.76 6.44 -3.45
N LEU A 28 1.43 5.54 -4.38
CA LEU A 28 0.66 4.33 -4.08
C LEU A 28 1.37 3.42 -3.08
N LEU A 29 2.70 3.39 -3.14
CA LEU A 29 3.54 2.64 -2.20
C LEU A 29 3.70 3.34 -0.84
N GLY A 30 3.22 4.58 -0.69
CA GLY A 30 3.31 5.36 0.54
C GLY A 30 4.67 6.04 0.78
N MET A 31 5.43 6.32 -0.29
CA MET A 31 6.75 6.97 -0.21
C MET A 31 6.64 8.51 -0.18
N LYS A 32 7.58 9.18 0.50
CA LYS A 32 7.65 10.65 0.60
C LYS A 32 7.90 11.33 -0.76
N GLY A 33 7.27 12.49 -0.99
CA GLY A 33 7.53 13.36 -2.15
C GLY A 33 6.83 12.93 -3.45
N ALA A 34 5.57 12.51 -3.36
CA ALA A 34 4.73 12.20 -4.53
C ALA A 34 3.63 13.25 -4.73
N SER A 35 3.24 13.46 -6.00
CA SER A 35 2.30 14.50 -6.42
C SER A 35 0.95 14.40 -5.70
N SER A 36 0.59 15.44 -4.97
CA SER A 36 -0.66 15.55 -4.23
C SER A 36 -1.83 15.83 -5.17
N GLY A 37 -2.42 14.78 -5.76
CA GLY A 37 -3.54 14.92 -6.69
C GLY A 37 -4.40 13.67 -6.94
N GLU A 38 -4.23 12.61 -6.15
CA GLU A 38 -5.01 11.37 -6.36
C GLU A 38 -6.40 11.50 -5.71
N THR A 39 -7.45 11.43 -6.52
CA THR A 39 -8.86 11.58 -6.08
C THR A 39 -9.56 10.24 -5.85
N SER A 40 -8.95 9.12 -6.26
CA SER A 40 -9.55 7.79 -6.09
C SER A 40 -9.47 7.33 -4.64
N ILE A 41 -10.63 7.16 -4.01
CA ILE A 41 -10.74 6.72 -2.61
C ILE A 41 -10.00 5.39 -2.36
N TRP A 42 -10.05 4.44 -3.30
CA TRP A 42 -9.41 3.13 -3.14
C TRP A 42 -7.89 3.24 -3.09
N LYS A 43 -7.31 4.12 -3.92
CA LYS A 43 -5.87 4.36 -3.91
C LYS A 43 -5.43 5.09 -2.65
N ILE A 44 -6.24 6.04 -2.16
CA ILE A 44 -5.98 6.72 -0.88
C ILE A 44 -5.97 5.70 0.28
N ARG A 45 -6.97 4.82 0.34
CA ARG A 45 -7.04 3.75 1.35
C ARG A 45 -5.81 2.84 1.29
N LEU A 46 -5.40 2.44 0.08
CA LEU A 46 -4.21 1.62 -0.11
C LEU A 46 -2.92 2.36 0.28
N GLN A 47 -2.81 3.64 -0.06
CA GLN A 47 -1.68 4.50 0.30
C GLN A 47 -1.50 4.61 1.82
N LEU A 48 -2.60 4.75 2.58
CA LEU A 48 -2.56 4.79 4.06
C LEU A 48 -1.95 3.52 4.67
N MET A 49 -2.13 2.38 4.01
CA MET A 49 -1.59 1.09 4.45
C MET A 49 -0.10 0.94 4.14
N LYS A 50 0.50 1.89 3.41
CA LYS A 50 1.92 1.95 3.00
C LYS A 50 2.46 0.60 2.50
N PRO A 51 2.05 0.13 1.29
CA PRO A 51 2.35 -1.21 0.79
C PRO A 51 3.83 -1.59 0.75
N ILE A 52 4.73 -0.61 0.65
CA ILE A 52 6.18 -0.86 0.73
C ILE A 52 6.58 -1.55 2.03
N THR A 53 5.84 -1.30 3.12
CA THR A 53 6.10 -1.88 4.43
C THR A 53 5.64 -3.32 4.57
N TRP A 54 4.91 -3.88 3.60
CA TRP A 54 4.46 -5.28 3.66
C TRP A 54 5.56 -6.27 3.28
N ILE A 55 6.52 -5.83 2.46
CA ILE A 55 7.59 -6.68 1.91
C ILE A 55 8.37 -7.41 3.02
N PRO A 56 8.85 -6.74 4.09
CA PRO A 56 9.58 -7.43 5.14
C PRO A 56 8.72 -8.46 5.90
N LEU A 57 7.44 -8.16 6.15
CA LEU A 57 6.55 -9.06 6.90
C LEU A 57 6.19 -10.30 6.09
N ILE A 58 5.90 -10.11 4.80
CA ILE A 58 5.64 -11.22 3.87
C ILE A 58 6.87 -12.13 3.79
N TRP A 59 8.07 -11.57 3.66
CA TRP A 59 9.30 -12.34 3.63
C TRP A 59 9.53 -13.10 4.95
N GLY A 60 9.23 -12.46 6.09
CA GLY A 60 9.28 -13.09 7.40
C GLY A 60 8.37 -14.32 7.50
N VAL A 61 7.14 -14.25 6.98
CA VAL A 61 6.21 -15.39 6.94
C VAL A 61 6.76 -16.53 6.08
N VAL A 62 7.29 -16.24 4.90
CA VAL A 62 7.86 -17.26 4.00
C VAL A 62 9.07 -17.94 4.65
N CYS A 63 9.98 -17.16 5.23
CA CYS A 63 11.12 -17.71 5.96
C CYS A 63 10.69 -18.58 7.15
N GLY A 64 9.70 -18.14 7.91
CA GLY A 64 9.14 -18.90 9.04
C GLY A 64 8.48 -20.21 8.62
N ALA A 65 7.74 -20.20 7.51
CA ALA A 65 7.15 -21.41 6.94
C ALA A 65 8.24 -22.41 6.51
N ALA A 66 9.24 -21.94 5.77
CA ALA A 66 10.34 -22.77 5.31
C ALA A 66 11.18 -23.35 6.46
N SER A 67 11.37 -22.61 7.56
CA SER A 67 12.15 -23.06 8.72
C SER A 67 11.35 -23.89 9.73
N SER A 68 10.01 -23.90 9.63
CA SER A 68 9.13 -24.60 10.57
C SER A 68 9.36 -26.12 10.63
N GLY A 69 9.92 -26.72 9.58
CA GLY A 69 10.06 -28.18 9.44
C GLY A 69 8.75 -28.92 9.15
N HIS A 70 7.63 -28.21 9.11
CA HIS A 70 6.29 -28.76 8.86
C HIS A 70 5.73 -28.37 7.49
N PHE A 71 6.39 -27.47 6.77
CA PHE A 71 5.96 -27.04 5.44
C PHE A 71 6.26 -28.12 4.39
N SER A 72 5.22 -28.51 3.66
CA SER A 72 5.33 -29.33 2.45
C SER A 72 4.86 -28.53 1.22
N TRP A 73 5.25 -28.94 0.02
CA TRP A 73 4.77 -28.36 -1.24
C TRP A 73 3.33 -28.80 -1.58
N SER A 74 2.46 -28.87 -0.57
CA SER A 74 1.05 -29.16 -0.72
C SER A 74 0.25 -27.88 -1.00
N VAL A 75 -0.89 -28.02 -1.67
CA VAL A 75 -1.80 -26.89 -1.93
C VAL A 75 -2.29 -26.27 -0.62
N GLU A 76 -2.50 -27.10 0.40
CA GLU A 76 -2.96 -26.67 1.72
C GLU A 76 -1.92 -25.78 2.43
N ASP A 77 -0.66 -26.21 2.49
CA ASP A 77 0.39 -25.44 3.16
C ASP A 77 0.68 -24.12 2.42
N VAL A 78 0.66 -24.15 1.09
CA VAL A 78 0.79 -22.93 0.27
C VAL A 78 -0.36 -21.96 0.56
N LEU A 79 -1.59 -22.45 0.67
CA LEU A 79 -2.76 -21.62 1.03
C LEU A 79 -2.64 -21.05 2.44
N LYS A 80 -2.18 -21.84 3.42
CA LYS A 80 -1.93 -21.36 4.79
C LYS A 80 -0.89 -20.24 4.80
N VAL A 81 0.24 -20.43 4.13
CA VAL A 81 1.31 -19.41 4.02
C VAL A 81 0.80 -18.15 3.32
N ALA A 82 0.09 -18.28 2.21
CA ALA A 82 -0.49 -17.14 1.50
C ALA A 82 -1.50 -16.38 2.37
N THR A 83 -2.30 -17.09 3.16
CA THR A 83 -3.26 -16.50 4.10
C THR A 83 -2.54 -15.79 5.24
N CYS A 84 -1.46 -16.37 5.78
CA CYS A 84 -0.58 -15.70 6.76
C CYS A 84 0.07 -14.44 6.19
N MET A 85 0.51 -14.45 4.92
CA MET A 85 1.08 -13.27 4.23
C MET A 85 0.04 -12.16 4.06
N LEU A 86 -1.20 -12.51 3.69
CA LEU A 86 -2.32 -11.57 3.60
C LEU A 86 -2.65 -10.95 4.96
N MET A 87 -2.68 -11.78 6.01
CA MET A 87 -2.94 -11.35 7.38
C MET A 87 -1.84 -10.43 7.90
N SER A 88 -0.57 -10.82 7.79
CA SER A 88 0.55 -10.06 8.37
C SER A 88 0.83 -8.76 7.61
N GLY A 89 0.85 -8.80 6.28
CA GLY A 89 1.14 -7.64 5.44
C GLY A 89 -0.07 -6.70 5.32
N PRO A 90 -0.91 -6.84 4.29
CA PRO A 90 -2.01 -5.92 4.03
C PRO A 90 -2.93 -5.66 5.22
N LEU A 91 -3.33 -6.69 5.98
CA LEU A 91 -4.30 -6.48 7.05
C LEU A 91 -3.67 -5.88 8.30
N MET A 92 -2.72 -6.58 8.93
CA MET A 92 -2.16 -6.14 10.22
C MET A 92 -1.15 -5.03 10.08
N THR A 93 -0.24 -5.09 9.10
CA THR A 93 0.65 -3.96 8.83
C THR A 93 -0.14 -2.77 8.27
N GLY A 94 -1.11 -3.00 7.38
CA GLY A 94 -1.98 -1.92 6.90
C GLY A 94 -2.77 -1.24 8.03
N TYR A 95 -3.26 -2.02 9.00
CA TYR A 95 -3.92 -1.53 10.22
C TYR A 95 -2.99 -0.63 11.03
N THR A 96 -1.79 -1.10 11.36
CA THR A 96 -0.84 -0.32 12.16
C THR A 96 -0.41 0.95 11.45
N GLN A 97 -0.16 0.91 10.14
CA GLN A 97 0.23 2.07 9.36
C GLN A 97 -0.89 3.11 9.22
N THR A 98 -2.13 2.66 9.05
CA THR A 98 -3.30 3.55 8.99
C THR A 98 -3.57 4.18 10.36
N MET A 99 -3.41 3.40 11.43
CA MET A 99 -3.57 3.87 12.80
C MET A 99 -2.49 4.88 13.19
N ASN A 100 -1.24 4.65 12.79
CA ASN A 100 -0.14 5.60 12.99
C ASN A 100 -0.48 6.95 12.34
N ASP A 101 -0.86 6.98 11.07
CA ASP A 101 -1.23 8.24 10.38
C ASP A 101 -2.46 8.91 11.01
N PHE A 102 -3.39 8.12 11.56
CA PHE A 102 -4.57 8.65 12.23
C PHE A 102 -4.19 9.43 13.50
N TYR A 103 -3.28 8.92 14.31
CA TYR A 103 -2.84 9.58 15.54
C TYR A 103 -1.83 10.70 15.26
N ASP A 104 -0.98 10.54 14.24
CA ASP A 104 0.01 11.54 13.85
C ASP A 104 -0.58 12.72 13.08
N ARG A 105 -1.87 12.70 12.73
CA ARG A 105 -2.55 13.69 11.86
C ARG A 105 -2.30 15.16 12.23
N GLU A 106 -2.19 15.49 13.53
CA GLU A 106 -1.96 16.86 13.99
C GLU A 106 -0.51 17.30 13.78
N LEU A 107 0.44 16.39 14.02
CA LEU A 107 1.86 16.60 13.74
C LEU A 107 2.12 16.64 12.22
N ASP A 108 1.47 15.76 11.48
CA ASP A 108 1.53 15.69 10.02
C ASP A 108 0.89 16.92 9.36
N ALA A 109 -0.13 17.54 9.97
CA ALA A 109 -0.69 18.79 9.48
C ALA A 109 0.34 19.94 9.48
N ILE A 110 1.32 19.89 10.39
CA ILE A 110 2.41 20.87 10.48
C ILE A 110 3.56 20.50 9.54
N ASN A 111 3.99 19.23 9.55
CA ASN A 111 5.22 18.80 8.86
C ASN A 111 4.98 18.35 7.41
N GLU A 112 3.87 17.69 7.13
CA GLU A 112 3.54 17.06 5.85
C GLU A 112 2.06 17.28 5.49
N PRO A 113 1.61 18.56 5.32
CA PRO A 113 0.19 18.93 5.22
C PRO A 113 -0.56 18.31 4.04
N TYR A 114 0.19 17.82 3.06
CA TYR A 114 -0.31 17.17 1.86
C TYR A 114 -0.69 15.69 2.07
N ARG A 115 -0.43 15.11 3.25
CA ARG A 115 -0.82 13.72 3.55
C ARG A 115 -2.34 13.54 3.52
N PRO A 116 -2.86 12.33 3.24
CA PRO A 116 -4.29 12.13 2.99
C PRO A 116 -5.22 12.58 4.14
N ILE A 117 -4.84 12.33 5.39
CA ILE A 117 -5.65 12.68 6.56
C ILE A 117 -5.62 14.19 6.85
N PRO A 118 -4.46 14.85 7.03
CA PRO A 118 -4.42 16.29 7.33
C PRO A 118 -4.91 17.16 6.17
N SER A 119 -4.70 16.74 4.91
CA SER A 119 -5.24 17.45 3.74
C SER A 119 -6.77 17.36 3.61
N GLY A 120 -7.42 16.48 4.37
CA GLY A 120 -8.87 16.28 4.33
C GLY A 120 -9.37 15.52 3.10
N VAL A 121 -8.49 14.91 2.29
CA VAL A 121 -8.89 14.14 1.10
C VAL A 121 -9.68 12.87 1.46
N ILE A 122 -9.50 12.37 2.69
CA ILE A 122 -10.27 11.28 3.29
C ILE A 122 -10.81 11.74 4.65
N SER A 123 -12.08 11.43 4.95
CA SER A 123 -12.68 11.85 6.20
C SER A 123 -12.27 10.97 7.38
N ILE A 124 -12.23 11.56 8.58
CA ILE A 124 -11.89 10.85 9.82
C ILE A 124 -12.75 9.59 10.05
N PRO A 125 -14.09 9.62 9.88
CA PRO A 125 -14.90 8.40 9.98
C PRO A 125 -14.47 7.31 8.98
N GLN A 126 -14.11 7.67 7.74
CA GLN A 126 -13.67 6.69 6.73
C GLN A 126 -12.35 6.01 7.10
N VAL A 127 -11.44 6.73 7.75
CA VAL A 127 -10.18 6.19 8.28
C VAL A 127 -10.46 5.26 9.46
N VAL A 128 -11.31 5.68 10.41
CA VAL A 128 -11.70 4.83 11.56
C VAL A 128 -12.37 3.53 11.08
N THR A 129 -13.27 3.61 10.09
CA THR A 129 -13.87 2.42 9.49
C THR A 129 -12.82 1.49 8.89
N GLN A 130 -11.80 2.02 8.21
CA GLN A 130 -10.70 1.20 7.68
C GLN A 130 -9.89 0.52 8.77
N ILE A 131 -9.56 1.24 9.85
CA ILE A 131 -8.85 0.69 11.01
C ILE A 131 -9.64 -0.48 11.60
N LEU A 132 -10.94 -0.29 11.86
CA LEU A 132 -11.80 -1.34 12.43
C LEU A 132 -11.97 -2.54 11.49
N LEU A 133 -12.12 -2.30 10.19
CA LEU A 133 -12.23 -3.37 9.18
C LEU A 133 -10.94 -4.17 9.08
N LEU A 134 -9.78 -3.51 8.99
CA LEU A 134 -8.49 -4.19 8.90
C LEU A 134 -8.20 -5.01 10.17
N LEU A 135 -8.50 -4.46 11.34
CA LEU A 135 -8.38 -5.17 12.61
C LEU A 135 -9.29 -6.40 12.67
N GLY A 136 -10.59 -6.22 12.38
CA GLY A 136 -11.58 -7.29 12.42
C GLY A 136 -11.27 -8.40 11.42
N LEU A 137 -10.85 -8.06 10.21
CA LEU A 137 -10.43 -9.04 9.20
C LEU A 137 -9.16 -9.78 9.62
N GLY A 138 -8.17 -9.07 10.20
CA GLY A 138 -6.95 -9.71 10.70
C GLY A 138 -7.24 -10.72 11.82
N ILE A 139 -8.08 -10.35 12.79
CA ILE A 139 -8.52 -11.26 13.86
C ILE A 139 -9.32 -12.44 13.29
N GLY A 140 -10.23 -12.18 12.35
CA GLY A 140 -11.04 -13.22 11.72
C GLY A 140 -10.21 -14.24 10.95
N ILE A 141 -9.21 -13.78 10.19
CA ILE A 141 -8.27 -14.68 9.49
C ILE A 141 -7.39 -15.43 10.49
N SER A 142 -6.93 -14.77 11.56
CA SER A 142 -6.15 -15.43 12.60
C SER A 142 -6.93 -16.57 13.25
N TYR A 143 -8.22 -16.35 13.55
CA TYR A 143 -9.08 -17.39 14.10
C TYR A 143 -9.29 -18.54 13.09
N LEU A 144 -9.54 -18.22 11.81
CA LEU A 144 -9.71 -19.22 10.76
C LEU A 144 -8.46 -20.08 10.54
N LEU A 145 -7.25 -19.50 10.70
CA LEU A 145 -6.00 -20.24 10.58
C LEU A 145 -5.71 -21.17 11.77
N ASP A 146 -6.30 -20.88 12.93
CA ASP A 146 -6.12 -21.64 14.16
C ASP A 146 -7.08 -22.85 14.27
N THR A 147 -8.22 -22.78 13.57
CA THR A 147 -9.24 -23.84 13.51
C THR A 147 -8.96 -24.87 12.41
#